data_AF-A0A838NLZ3-F1
#
_entry.id   AF-A0A838NLZ3-F1
#
_cell.length_a   1.000
_cell.length_b   1.000
_cell.length_c   1.000
_cell.angle_alpha   90.00
_cell.angle_beta   90.00
_cell.angle_gamma   90.00
#
_symmetry.space_group_name_H-M   'P 1'
#
loop_
_entity.id
_entity.type
_entity.pdbx_description
1 polymer ?
#
loop_
_entity_poly.entity_id
_entity_poly.type
_entity_poly.pdbx_seq_one_letter_code
_entity_poly.pdbx_strand_id
1 'polypeptide(L)'
;MLNRALGALLLALLMAAGSASAQTAAADAKEPVARGRPLSEWIADLKAAAPVIRNAAAYEIAGMGPAAAPAVPALIEALDDPMAVVRFPVTVALGEIGAGAAAAVPRLKQMMEEDLNDEIAAAARRAIRHIQPSALAGQ
;
A
#
# COMPACT_ATOMS: atom_id res chain seq x y z
N MET A 1 52.43 39.35 6.06
CA MET A 1 52.86 38.21 6.89
C MET A 1 51.66 37.82 7.75
N LEU A 2 50.73 36.98 7.28
CA LEU A 2 50.75 35.51 7.17
C LEU A 2 50.46 34.80 8.52
N ASN A 3 49.26 34.21 8.63
CA ASN A 3 48.84 32.95 9.31
C ASN A 3 47.32 33.03 9.56
N ARG A 4 46.40 32.53 8.72
CA ARG A 4 46.03 31.15 8.33
C ARG A 4 45.71 30.18 9.49
N ALA A 5 44.39 29.95 9.64
CA ALA A 5 43.69 28.67 9.78
C ALA A 5 43.43 28.07 11.18
N LEU A 6 42.33 27.27 11.21
CA LEU A 6 41.69 26.49 12.28
C LEU A 6 40.66 27.27 13.14
N GLY A 7 39.38 26.89 13.22
CA GLY A 7 38.68 25.75 12.66
C GLY A 7 37.19 25.79 13.03
N ALA A 8 36.37 25.29 12.09
CA ALA A 8 35.16 24.50 12.25
C ALA A 8 33.95 24.98 13.11
N LEU A 9 32.82 25.06 12.40
CA LEU A 9 31.44 24.72 12.82
C LEU A 9 30.79 25.50 13.97
N LEU A 10 29.81 26.34 13.61
CA LEU A 10 28.57 26.49 14.37
C LEU A 10 27.44 26.79 13.37
N LEU A 11 26.94 25.71 12.77
CA LEU A 11 25.70 25.70 11.99
C LEU A 11 24.57 25.44 13.00
N ALA A 12 23.83 26.48 13.41
CA ALA A 12 22.68 26.32 14.28
C ALA A 12 21.38 26.60 13.49
N LEU A 13 20.50 25.60 13.60
CA LEU A 13 19.27 25.31 12.86
C LEU A 13 18.31 26.48 12.64
N LEU A 14 17.77 26.55 11.41
CA LEU A 14 16.49 27.21 11.11
C LEU A 14 15.94 26.73 9.76
N MET A 15 15.24 25.58 9.74
CA MET A 15 14.30 25.10 8.72
C MET A 15 13.63 23.83 9.32
N ALA A 16 12.33 23.54 9.30
CA ALA A 16 11.18 24.14 8.64
C ALA A 16 9.93 23.80 9.48
N ALA A 17 8.94 24.69 9.44
CA ALA A 17 7.57 24.39 9.83
C ALA A 17 6.86 23.62 8.71
N GLY A 18 5.99 22.67 9.08
CA GLY A 18 5.25 21.77 8.18
C GLY A 18 5.96 20.43 8.07
N SER A 19 5.45 19.31 8.58
CA SER A 19 4.09 18.79 8.41
C SER A 19 3.73 17.92 9.62
N ALA A 20 2.84 18.39 10.48
CA ALA A 20 2.35 17.60 11.61
C ALA A 20 0.84 17.83 11.78
N SER A 21 0.06 17.44 10.78
CA SER A 21 -1.40 17.39 10.90
C SER A 21 -2.05 16.15 10.28
N ALA A 22 -1.26 15.16 9.82
CA ALA A 22 -1.81 13.90 9.32
C ALA A 22 -1.71 12.73 10.32
N GLN A 23 -1.00 12.88 11.45
CA GLN A 23 -0.67 11.74 12.31
C GLN A 23 -1.56 11.56 13.55
N THR A 24 -2.62 12.35 13.73
CA THR A 24 -3.43 12.31 14.98
C THR A 24 -4.86 11.78 14.81
N ALA A 25 -5.31 11.40 13.61
CA ALA A 25 -6.69 10.92 13.42
C ALA A 25 -6.85 9.38 13.50
N ALA A 26 -5.76 8.60 13.52
CA ALA A 26 -5.81 7.14 13.42
C ALA A 26 -5.67 6.39 14.76
N ALA A 27 -5.47 7.08 15.89
CA ALA A 27 -5.12 6.45 17.16
C ALA A 27 -6.31 5.94 17.99
N ASP A 28 -7.55 6.32 17.67
CA ASP A 28 -8.76 5.93 18.44
C ASP A 28 -9.64 4.86 17.76
N ALA A 29 -9.34 4.48 16.52
CA ALA A 29 -10.09 3.42 15.84
C ALA A 29 -9.56 2.04 16.27
N LYS A 30 -10.39 1.27 16.98
CA LYS A 30 -10.11 -0.15 17.27
C LYS A 30 -9.77 -0.86 15.96
N GLU A 31 -8.66 -1.58 15.96
CA GLU A 31 -8.12 -2.27 14.79
C GLU A 31 -9.20 -3.12 14.09
N PRO A 32 -9.30 -3.08 12.74
CA PRO A 32 -10.25 -3.91 12.02
C PRO A 32 -10.03 -5.40 12.30
N VAL A 33 -11.12 -6.15 12.47
CA VAL A 33 -11.09 -7.58 12.78
C VAL A 33 -11.89 -8.34 11.73
N ALA A 34 -11.29 -9.38 11.16
CA ALA A 34 -11.96 -10.34 10.28
C ALA A 34 -11.73 -11.75 10.83
N ARG A 35 -12.81 -12.55 10.89
CA ARG A 35 -12.80 -13.90 11.49
C ARG A 35 -12.16 -13.97 12.88
N GLY A 36 -12.36 -12.93 13.69
CA GLY A 36 -11.79 -12.85 15.04
C GLY A 36 -10.28 -12.54 15.10
N ARG A 37 -9.63 -12.33 13.94
CA ARG A 37 -8.22 -11.96 13.85
C ARG A 37 -8.05 -10.49 13.45
N PRO A 38 -7.13 -9.75 14.09
CA PRO A 38 -6.87 -8.34 13.78
C PRO A 38 -6.19 -8.17 12.41
N LEU A 39 -6.33 -6.99 11.81
CA LEU A 39 -5.72 -6.63 10.52
C LEU A 39 -4.20 -6.91 10.48
N SER A 40 -3.47 -6.60 11.54
CA SER A 40 -2.02 -6.81 11.67
C SER A 40 -1.60 -8.27 11.49
N GLU A 41 -2.41 -9.22 11.96
CA GLU A 41 -2.15 -10.64 11.74
C GLU A 41 -2.33 -11.03 10.27
N TRP A 42 -3.35 -10.51 9.60
CA TRP A 42 -3.53 -10.73 8.16
C TRP A 42 -2.42 -10.06 7.35
N ILE A 43 -1.93 -8.89 7.77
CA ILE A 43 -0.76 -8.24 7.17
C ILE A 43 0.49 -9.13 7.30
N ALA A 44 0.70 -9.76 8.46
CA ALA A 44 1.82 -10.68 8.64
C ALA A 44 1.72 -11.91 7.71
N ASP A 45 0.51 -12.45 7.54
CA ASP A 45 0.24 -13.61 6.69
C ASP A 45 0.48 -13.35 5.20
N LEU A 46 0.48 -12.09 4.74
CA LEU A 46 0.92 -11.74 3.37
C LEU A 46 2.38 -12.14 3.09
N LYS A 47 3.19 -12.42 4.11
CA LYS A 47 4.59 -12.86 3.99
C LYS A 47 4.79 -14.35 4.25
N ALA A 48 3.70 -15.11 4.43
CA ALA A 48 3.77 -16.53 4.73
C ALA A 48 4.42 -17.34 3.61
N ALA A 49 5.14 -18.40 3.97
CA ALA A 49 5.83 -19.27 3.02
C ALA A 49 4.84 -19.92 2.02
N ALA A 50 3.68 -20.36 2.52
CA ALA A 50 2.68 -21.02 1.69
C ALA A 50 1.81 -19.99 0.93
N PRO A 51 1.69 -20.09 -0.41
CA PRO A 51 0.88 -19.16 -1.21
C PRO A 51 -0.60 -19.13 -0.79
N VAL A 52 -1.11 -20.26 -0.30
CA VAL A 52 -2.49 -20.39 0.20
C VAL A 52 -2.76 -19.58 1.47
N ILE A 53 -1.73 -19.23 2.24
CA ILE A 53 -1.89 -18.36 3.41
C ILE A 53 -1.91 -16.91 2.96
N ARG A 54 -1.00 -16.53 2.05
CA ARG A 54 -0.93 -15.17 1.49
C ARG A 54 -2.20 -14.77 0.74
N ASN A 55 -2.72 -15.67 -0.09
CA ASN A 55 -3.93 -15.39 -0.87
C ASN A 55 -5.18 -15.28 0.04
N ALA A 56 -5.27 -16.11 1.09
CA ALA A 56 -6.34 -16.05 2.07
C ALA A 56 -6.28 -14.73 2.85
N ALA A 57 -5.09 -14.33 3.29
CA ALA A 57 -4.88 -13.06 3.96
C ALA A 57 -5.32 -11.87 3.10
N ALA A 58 -4.96 -11.86 1.82
CA ALA A 58 -5.40 -10.81 0.89
C ALA A 58 -6.93 -10.74 0.76
N TYR A 59 -7.65 -11.88 0.73
CA TYR A 59 -9.12 -11.87 0.72
C TYR A 59 -9.75 -11.37 2.01
N GLU A 60 -9.19 -11.70 3.17
CA GLU A 60 -9.68 -11.17 4.45
C GLU A 60 -9.48 -9.66 4.55
N ILE A 61 -8.33 -9.18 4.09
CA ILE A 61 -8.03 -7.74 4.02
C ILE A 61 -8.99 -7.06 3.04
N ALA A 62 -9.29 -7.67 1.89
CA ALA A 62 -10.27 -7.16 0.94
C ALA A 62 -11.67 -7.02 1.57
N GLY A 63 -12.11 -8.03 2.33
CA GLY A 63 -13.43 -8.04 2.98
C GLY A 63 -13.62 -6.94 4.03
N MET A 64 -12.54 -6.36 4.55
CA MET A 64 -12.59 -5.21 5.46
C MET A 64 -12.82 -3.87 4.73
N GLY A 65 -12.62 -3.83 3.40
CA GLY A 65 -12.82 -2.64 2.58
C GLY A 65 -11.97 -1.44 3.04
N PRO A 66 -12.53 -0.22 3.09
CA PRO A 66 -11.78 0.99 3.43
C PRO A 66 -11.07 0.96 4.80
N ALA A 67 -11.58 0.17 5.76
CA ALA A 67 -10.97 0.06 7.08
C ALA A 67 -9.58 -0.59 7.03
N ALA A 68 -9.28 -1.37 5.98
CA ALA A 68 -7.98 -2.01 5.77
C ALA A 68 -6.92 -1.09 5.15
N ALA A 69 -7.15 0.22 5.02
CA ALA A 69 -6.16 1.17 4.52
C ALA A 69 -4.75 1.04 5.16
N PRO A 70 -4.58 0.71 6.46
CA PRO A 70 -3.26 0.47 7.03
C PRO A 70 -2.46 -0.68 6.39
N ALA A 71 -3.10 -1.62 5.69
CA ALA A 71 -2.45 -2.73 5.01
C ALA A 71 -1.86 -2.36 3.63
N VAL A 72 -2.18 -1.17 3.10
CA VAL A 72 -1.78 -0.76 1.73
C VAL A 72 -0.29 -0.94 1.46
N PRO A 73 0.67 -0.55 2.34
CA PRO A 73 2.09 -0.76 2.08
C PRO A 73 2.46 -2.23 1.89
N ALA A 74 1.93 -3.13 2.73
CA ALA A 74 2.19 -4.56 2.63
C ALA A 74 1.51 -5.19 1.40
N LEU A 75 0.32 -4.71 1.02
CA LEU A 75 -0.35 -5.14 -0.20
C LEU A 75 0.42 -4.69 -1.45
N ILE A 76 1.03 -3.51 -1.46
CA ILE A 76 1.88 -3.06 -2.57
C ILE A 76 3.08 -3.98 -2.72
N GLU A 77 3.76 -4.36 -1.64
CA GLU A 77 4.85 -5.36 -1.68
C GLU A 77 4.34 -6.70 -2.24
N ALA A 78 3.13 -7.12 -1.86
CA ALA A 78 2.55 -8.39 -2.31
C ALA A 78 2.08 -8.39 -3.78
N LEU A 79 2.05 -7.24 -4.47
CA LEU A 79 1.84 -7.20 -5.92
C LEU A 79 3.01 -7.83 -6.69
N ASP A 80 4.19 -7.89 -6.07
CA ASP A 80 5.39 -8.52 -6.63
C ASP A 80 5.49 -10.02 -6.29
N ASP A 81 4.42 -10.62 -5.76
CA ASP A 81 4.43 -12.04 -5.44
C ASP A 81 4.71 -12.88 -6.70
N PRO A 82 5.62 -13.88 -6.63
CA PRO A 82 5.95 -14.69 -7.79
C PRO A 82 4.74 -15.48 -8.32
N MET A 83 3.75 -15.75 -7.46
CA MET A 83 2.58 -16.55 -7.81
C MET A 83 1.39 -15.67 -8.22
N ALA A 84 0.92 -15.85 -9.45
CA ALA A 84 -0.27 -15.19 -10.00
C ALA A 84 -1.51 -15.35 -9.10
N VAL A 85 -1.67 -16.51 -8.45
CA VAL A 85 -2.77 -16.81 -7.52
C VAL A 85 -2.80 -15.93 -6.27
N VAL A 86 -1.66 -15.29 -5.93
CA VAL A 86 -1.57 -14.33 -4.82
C VAL A 86 -1.75 -12.90 -5.34
N ARG A 87 -1.16 -12.56 -6.49
CA ARG A 87 -1.29 -11.23 -7.09
C ARG A 87 -2.74 -10.82 -7.36
N PHE A 88 -3.58 -11.76 -7.80
CA PHE A 88 -4.99 -11.49 -8.05
C PHE A 88 -5.77 -10.98 -6.81
N PRO A 89 -5.84 -11.72 -5.68
CA PRO A 89 -6.55 -11.23 -4.50
C PRO A 89 -5.91 -10.00 -3.86
N VAL A 90 -4.59 -9.83 -3.95
CA VAL A 90 -3.92 -8.59 -3.51
C VAL A 90 -4.44 -7.39 -4.30
N THR A 91 -4.57 -7.54 -5.61
CA THR A 91 -5.12 -6.51 -6.49
C THR A 91 -6.58 -6.21 -6.16
N VAL A 92 -7.38 -7.24 -5.86
CA VAL A 92 -8.76 -7.07 -5.39
C VAL A 92 -8.79 -6.29 -4.08
N ALA A 93 -7.97 -6.65 -3.09
CA ALA A 93 -7.90 -5.97 -1.80
C ALA A 93 -7.62 -4.47 -1.94
N LEU A 94 -6.66 -4.10 -2.78
CA LEU A 94 -6.37 -2.69 -3.06
C LEU A 94 -7.56 -1.95 -3.70
N GLY A 95 -8.33 -2.63 -4.56
CA GLY A 95 -9.56 -2.11 -5.12
C GLY A 95 -10.68 -1.91 -4.08
N GLU A 96 -10.87 -2.88 -3.19
CA GLU A 96 -11.90 -2.82 -2.12
C GLU A 96 -11.57 -1.79 -1.03
N ILE A 97 -10.28 -1.54 -0.77
CA ILE A 97 -9.84 -0.42 0.08
C ILE A 97 -10.21 0.93 -0.56
N GLY A 98 -10.23 0.99 -1.89
CA GLY A 98 -10.65 2.18 -2.64
C GLY A 98 -9.64 3.32 -2.50
N ALA A 99 -10.12 4.55 -2.31
CA ALA A 99 -9.29 5.76 -2.34
C ALA A 99 -8.09 5.74 -1.37
N GLY A 100 -8.19 5.00 -0.26
CA GLY A 100 -7.08 4.80 0.69
C GLY A 100 -5.87 4.09 0.09
N ALA A 101 -6.03 3.37 -1.02
CA ALA A 101 -4.98 2.64 -1.73
C ALA A 101 -4.36 3.43 -2.89
N ALA A 102 -4.51 4.76 -2.95
CA ALA A 102 -3.98 5.62 -4.02
C ALA A 102 -2.48 5.42 -4.29
N ALA A 103 -1.69 5.10 -3.26
CA ALA A 103 -0.26 4.82 -3.39
C ALA A 103 0.06 3.58 -4.26
N ALA A 104 -0.89 2.66 -4.46
CA ALA A 104 -0.69 1.45 -5.25
C ALA A 104 -0.83 1.67 -6.78
N VAL A 105 -1.41 2.80 -7.20
CA VAL A 105 -1.74 3.04 -8.63
C VAL A 105 -0.53 2.91 -9.56
N PRO A 106 0.67 3.45 -9.26
CA PRO A 106 1.83 3.29 -10.14
C PRO A 106 2.20 1.82 -10.36
N ARG A 107 2.25 1.01 -9.28
CA ARG A 107 2.60 -0.41 -9.39
C ARG A 107 1.53 -1.21 -10.12
N LEU A 108 0.25 -0.90 -9.89
CA LEU A 108 -0.87 -1.53 -10.62
C LEU A 108 -0.84 -1.23 -12.12
N LYS A 109 -0.44 -0.02 -12.53
CA LYS A 109 -0.24 0.31 -13.96
C LYS A 109 0.89 -0.51 -14.57
N GLN A 110 2.04 -0.57 -13.89
CA GLN A 110 3.18 -1.38 -14.32
C GLN A 110 2.79 -2.87 -14.45
N MET A 111 2.02 -3.39 -13.50
CA MET A 111 1.56 -4.78 -13.52
C MET A 111 0.65 -5.10 -14.71
N MET A 112 -0.12 -4.13 -15.20
CA MET A 112 -0.92 -4.30 -16.43
C MET A 112 -0.07 -4.42 -17.70
N GLU A 113 1.15 -3.88 -17.69
CA GLU A 113 2.07 -3.89 -18.82
C GLU A 113 2.97 -5.14 -18.80
N GLU A 114 3.33 -5.62 -17.61
CA GLU A 114 4.26 -6.74 -17.40
C GLU A 114 3.58 -8.11 -17.35
N ASP A 115 2.36 -8.20 -16.82
CA ASP A 115 1.72 -9.50 -16.56
C ASP A 115 0.98 -10.01 -17.80
N LEU A 116 1.43 -11.17 -18.30
CA LEU A 116 0.82 -11.85 -19.46
C LEU A 116 -0.56 -12.46 -19.13
N ASN A 117 -1.01 -12.40 -17.88
CA ASN A 117 -2.33 -12.89 -17.48
C ASN A 117 -3.41 -11.79 -17.62
N ASP A 118 -4.28 -11.96 -18.62
CA ASP A 118 -5.38 -11.04 -18.92
C ASP A 118 -6.32 -10.77 -17.73
N GLU A 119 -6.55 -11.76 -16.86
CA GLU A 119 -7.42 -11.61 -15.69
C GLU A 119 -6.79 -10.68 -14.65
N ILE A 120 -5.47 -10.79 -14.47
CA ILE A 120 -4.71 -9.97 -13.54
C ILE A 120 -4.67 -8.52 -14.03
N ALA A 121 -4.39 -8.31 -15.31
CA ALA A 121 -4.43 -6.99 -15.91
C ALA A 121 -5.84 -6.37 -15.83
N ALA A 122 -6.90 -7.18 -16.03
CA ALA A 122 -8.28 -6.73 -15.86
C ALA A 122 -8.62 -6.39 -14.40
N ALA A 123 -8.11 -7.15 -13.43
CA ALA A 123 -8.25 -6.86 -12.01
C ALA A 123 -7.56 -5.54 -11.64
N ALA A 124 -6.35 -5.29 -12.13
CA ALA A 124 -5.63 -4.05 -11.90
C ALA A 124 -6.38 -2.84 -12.47
N ARG A 125 -6.92 -2.96 -13.70
CA ARG A 125 -7.79 -1.92 -14.29
C ARG A 125 -9.03 -1.63 -13.43
N ARG A 126 -9.68 -2.67 -12.88
CA ARG A 126 -10.82 -2.52 -11.97
C ARG A 126 -10.41 -1.83 -10.67
N ALA A 127 -9.31 -2.28 -10.06
CA ALA A 127 -8.78 -1.72 -8.84
C ALA A 127 -8.47 -0.22 -9.00
N ILE A 128 -7.77 0.17 -10.07
CA ILE A 128 -7.49 1.58 -10.36
C ILE A 128 -8.77 2.42 -10.46
N ARG A 129 -9.86 1.89 -11.06
CA ARG A 129 -11.16 2.61 -11.08
C ARG A 129 -11.76 2.80 -9.69
N HIS A 130 -11.67 1.81 -8.81
CA HIS A 130 -12.21 1.95 -7.45
C HIS A 130 -11.34 2.89 -6.60
N ILE A 131 -10.03 2.87 -6.81
CA ILE A 131 -9.08 3.74 -6.11
C ILE A 131 -9.21 5.20 -6.59
N GLN A 132 -9.36 5.40 -7.90
CA GLN A 132 -9.50 6.72 -8.53
C GLN A 132 -10.63 6.69 -9.57
N PRO A 133 -11.90 6.84 -9.15
CA PRO A 133 -13.04 6.82 -10.05
C PRO A 133 -12.96 7.86 -11.18
N SER A 134 -12.24 8.95 -10.97
CA SER A 134 -12.04 10.04 -11.93
C SER A 134 -10.89 9.81 -12.93
N ALA A 135 -9.97 8.87 -12.71
CA ALA A 135 -8.74 8.73 -13.51
C ALA A 135 -8.93 8.05 -14.88
N LEU A 136 -10.09 7.46 -15.16
CA LEU A 136 -10.35 6.66 -16.37
C LEU A 136 -11.56 7.13 -17.18
N ALA A 137 -12.14 8.29 -16.88
CA ALA A 137 -13.29 8.85 -17.62
C ALA A 137 -12.93 9.48 -18.98
N GLY A 138 -11.69 9.31 -19.47
CA GLY A 138 -11.16 10.00 -20.64
C GLY A 138 -10.39 9.14 -21.63
N GLN A 139 -10.56 7.81 -21.62
CA GLN A 139 -9.99 6.91 -22.64
C GLN A 139 -11.08 6.14 -23.36
#